data_AF-A0ABD3SPB0-F1
#
_entry.id   AF-A0ABD3SPB0-F1
#
_cell.length_a   1.000
_cell.length_b   1.000
_cell.length_c   1.000
_cell.angle_alpha   90.00
_cell.angle_beta   90.00
_cell.angle_gamma   90.00
#
_symmetry.space_group_name_H-M   'P 1'
#
loop_
_entity.id
_entity.type
_entity.pdbx_description
1 polymer ?
#
loop_
_entity_poly.entity_id
_entity_poly.type
_entity_poly.pdbx_seq_one_letter_code
_entity_poly.pdbx_strand_id
1 'polypeptide(L)'
;MPSLTPQQHADETAWGATKEGITCGGLALIPSALAVYTAMKYSPKFVKATNWQSRTAMAIMPPFFVFIAAAELNLVHSMQSMASTAEHSRQMAEWSQHQDSDEHRKNLQRMTTQKLLGLPGMMSEGGISTRSDADHERRIEAKFRESVVNSGVRVVPGHSLGFHHKVANFWQENPFKILAAIGVPTVLYIFKGRDGQQHLQTQMKIMHTRVIGQFAVISMLLSLMSFKEYMDRSGKFITEEDVEARVAQMQQSRAELLMRLKKDREETEKVAEMRRKAHETDLEHGVETDLKLNEAKKLRRMHEKIQL
;
A
#
# COMPACT_ATOMS: atom_id res chain seq x y z
N MET A 1 7.77 -19.82 5.05
CA MET A 1 6.67 -19.20 5.78
C MET A 1 5.91 -18.32 4.81
N PRO A 2 4.57 -18.39 4.72
CA PRO A 2 3.82 -17.51 3.83
C PRO A 2 4.11 -16.06 4.24
N SER A 3 4.57 -15.25 3.29
CA SER A 3 4.75 -13.81 3.50
C SER A 3 3.37 -13.22 3.75
N LEU A 4 3.12 -12.78 4.99
CA LEU A 4 1.91 -12.03 5.31
C LEU A 4 1.86 -10.80 4.40
N THR A 5 0.67 -10.48 3.92
CA THR A 5 0.47 -9.26 3.15
C THR A 5 0.80 -8.03 4.04
N PRO A 6 1.27 -6.91 3.47
CA PRO A 6 1.53 -5.70 4.26
C PRO A 6 0.34 -5.26 5.12
N GLN A 7 -0.88 -5.55 4.65
CA GLN A 7 -2.12 -5.26 5.35
C GLN A 7 -2.34 -6.15 6.59
N GLN A 8 -2.03 -7.44 6.49
CA GLN A 8 -2.08 -8.35 7.64
C GLN A 8 -1.08 -7.96 8.74
N HIS A 9 0.11 -7.52 8.34
CA HIS A 9 1.11 -7.00 9.29
C HIS A 9 0.63 -5.74 10.01
N ALA A 10 -0.03 -4.82 9.30
CA ALA A 10 -0.63 -3.63 9.89
C ALA A 10 -1.74 -3.99 10.89
N ASP A 11 -2.60 -4.96 10.55
CA ASP A 11 -3.69 -5.42 11.42
C ASP A 11 -3.18 -6.10 12.69
N GLU A 12 -2.18 -6.97 12.59
CA GLU A 12 -1.56 -7.61 13.77
C GLU A 12 -0.96 -6.58 14.71
N THR A 13 -0.34 -5.54 14.14
CA THR A 13 0.26 -4.44 14.89
C THR A 13 -0.78 -3.57 15.57
N ALA A 14 -1.83 -3.17 14.86
CA ALA A 14 -2.93 -2.39 15.42
C ALA A 14 -3.63 -3.17 16.55
N TRP A 15 -3.84 -4.47 16.36
CA TRP A 15 -4.42 -5.34 17.37
C TRP A 15 -3.53 -5.49 18.61
N GLY A 16 -2.22 -5.66 18.41
CA GLY A 16 -1.23 -5.70 19.49
C GLY A 16 -1.26 -4.42 20.33
N ALA A 17 -1.16 -3.26 19.67
CA ALA A 17 -1.23 -1.95 20.32
C ALA A 17 -2.54 -1.74 21.08
N THR A 18 -3.67 -2.16 20.50
CA THR A 18 -4.99 -2.06 21.14
C THR A 18 -5.08 -2.94 22.38
N LYS A 19 -4.63 -4.20 22.31
CA LYS A 19 -4.68 -5.14 23.43
C LYS A 19 -3.83 -4.65 24.60
N GLU A 20 -2.64 -4.11 24.32
CA GLU A 20 -1.78 -3.52 25.34
C GLU A 20 -2.40 -2.27 25.95
N GLY A 21 -2.96 -1.38 25.12
CA GLY A 21 -3.73 -0.24 25.57
C GLY A 21 -4.87 -0.64 26.52
N ILE A 22 -5.68 -1.65 26.16
CA ILE A 22 -6.78 -2.16 27.00
C ILE A 22 -6.25 -2.67 28.34
N THR A 23 -5.13 -3.40 28.32
CA THR A 23 -4.53 -3.98 29.53
C THR A 23 -4.00 -2.88 30.46
N CYS A 24 -3.24 -1.92 29.93
CA CYS A 24 -2.71 -0.79 30.69
C CYS A 24 -3.83 0.13 31.20
N GLY A 25 -4.82 0.44 30.37
CA GLY A 25 -5.99 1.23 30.75
C GLY A 25 -6.83 0.54 31.83
N GLY A 26 -7.06 -0.77 31.70
CA GLY A 26 -7.76 -1.57 32.71
C GLY A 26 -7.04 -1.59 34.05
N LEU A 27 -5.71 -1.74 34.04
CA LEU A 27 -4.90 -1.68 35.26
C LEU A 27 -4.90 -0.28 35.89
N ALA A 28 -4.89 0.79 35.09
CA ALA A 28 -4.96 2.18 35.55
C ALA A 28 -6.34 2.55 36.14
N LEU A 29 -7.40 1.82 35.77
CA LEU A 29 -8.75 2.04 36.30
C LEU A 29 -8.85 1.75 37.81
N ILE A 30 -8.12 0.74 38.29
CA ILE A 30 -8.14 0.32 39.70
C ILE A 30 -7.70 1.48 40.63
N PRO A 31 -6.49 2.06 40.50
CA PRO A 31 -6.07 3.16 41.36
C PRO A 31 -6.90 4.43 41.14
N SER A 32 -7.35 4.71 39.91
CA SER A 32 -8.19 5.87 39.64
C SER A 32 -9.55 5.79 40.33
N ALA A 33 -10.23 4.64 40.23
CA ALA A 33 -11.50 4.41 40.91
C ALA A 33 -11.34 4.42 42.43
N LEU A 34 -10.26 3.83 42.96
CA LEU A 34 -9.96 3.84 44.39
C LEU A 34 -9.69 5.27 44.90
N ALA A 35 -8.97 6.09 44.12
CA ALA A 35 -8.71 7.49 44.46
C ALA A 35 -10.02 8.31 44.50
N VAL A 36 -10.90 8.14 43.52
CA VAL A 36 -12.21 8.82 43.51
C VAL A 36 -13.09 8.33 44.67
N TYR A 37 -13.10 7.03 44.95
CA TYR A 37 -13.87 6.44 46.04
C TYR A 37 -13.38 6.94 47.42
N THR A 38 -12.08 6.96 47.64
CA THR A 38 -11.49 7.47 48.90
C THR A 38 -11.73 8.98 49.03
N ALA A 39 -11.60 9.77 47.95
CA ALA A 39 -11.93 11.19 47.96
C ALA A 39 -13.42 11.44 48.31
N MET A 40 -14.34 10.61 47.79
CA MET A 40 -15.76 10.68 48.13
C MET A 40 -16.04 10.33 49.60
N LYS A 41 -15.34 9.33 50.16
CA LYS A 41 -15.57 8.86 51.54
C LYS A 41 -14.96 9.79 52.60
N TYR A 42 -13.76 10.31 52.35
CA TYR A 42 -13.00 11.05 53.37
C TYR A 42 -13.12 12.57 53.25
N SER A 43 -13.53 13.13 52.11
CA SER A 43 -13.61 14.59 51.91
C SER A 43 -15.04 15.06 51.60
N PRO A 44 -15.80 15.55 52.60
CA PRO A 44 -17.12 16.13 52.36
C PRO A 44 -17.05 17.41 51.52
N LYS A 45 -15.89 18.11 51.55
CA LYS A 45 -15.62 19.26 50.67
C LYS A 45 -15.55 18.83 49.21
N PHE A 46 -14.93 17.69 48.92
CA PHE A 46 -14.86 17.14 47.56
C PHE A 46 -16.25 16.77 47.02
N VAL A 47 -17.08 16.13 47.84
CA VAL A 47 -18.46 15.79 47.46
C VAL A 47 -19.29 17.05 47.19
N LYS A 48 -19.13 18.11 47.99
CA LYS A 48 -19.83 19.39 47.76
C LYS A 48 -19.32 20.14 46.52
N ALA A 49 -18.02 20.08 46.24
CA ALA A 49 -17.40 20.78 45.13
C ALA A 49 -17.58 20.06 43.77
N THR A 50 -17.78 18.74 43.78
CA THR A 50 -17.78 17.93 42.55
C THR A 50 -19.16 17.33 42.27
N ASN A 51 -19.65 17.52 41.05
CA ASN A 51 -20.91 16.92 40.63
C ASN A 51 -20.71 15.46 40.16
N TRP A 52 -21.78 14.66 40.09
CA TRP A 52 -21.71 13.24 39.67
C TRP A 52 -20.88 13.03 38.40
N GLN A 53 -21.06 13.87 37.38
CA GLN A 53 -20.31 13.75 36.12
C GLN A 53 -18.82 14.05 36.27
N SER A 54 -18.46 15.02 37.10
CA SER A 54 -17.05 15.33 37.38
C SER A 54 -16.36 14.15 38.05
N ARG A 55 -17.08 13.45 38.94
CA ARG A 55 -16.58 12.23 39.60
C ARG A 55 -16.38 11.09 38.62
N THR A 56 -17.34 10.88 37.72
CA THR A 56 -17.20 9.87 36.65
C THR A 56 -16.02 10.21 35.73
N ALA A 57 -15.86 11.48 35.35
CA ALA A 57 -14.76 11.93 34.51
C ALA A 57 -13.39 11.72 35.18
N MET A 58 -13.25 12.04 36.47
CA MET A 58 -12.00 11.80 37.21
C MET A 58 -11.65 10.31 37.34
N ALA A 59 -12.66 9.43 37.33
CA ALA A 59 -12.45 7.98 37.34
C ALA A 59 -12.08 7.42 35.96
N ILE A 60 -12.58 8.00 34.87
CA ILE A 60 -12.41 7.46 33.51
C ILE A 60 -11.24 8.11 32.76
N MET A 61 -10.96 9.39 32.97
CA MET A 61 -9.94 10.10 32.19
C MET A 61 -8.52 9.56 32.39
N PRO A 62 -8.02 9.31 33.61
CA PRO A 62 -6.66 8.79 33.77
C PRO A 62 -6.46 7.42 33.09
N PRO A 63 -7.37 6.44 33.26
CA PRO A 63 -7.32 5.17 32.53
C PRO A 63 -7.35 5.35 31.01
N PHE A 64 -8.21 6.25 30.52
CA PHE A 64 -8.33 6.53 29.09
C PHE A 64 -7.05 7.17 28.53
N PHE A 65 -6.41 8.07 29.29
CA PHE A 65 -5.12 8.64 28.92
C PHE A 65 -4.02 7.59 28.84
N VAL A 66 -3.93 6.69 29.84
CA VAL A 66 -2.95 5.60 29.84
C VAL A 66 -3.19 4.63 28.68
N PHE A 67 -4.46 4.33 28.37
CA PHE A 67 -4.83 3.54 27.19
C PHE A 67 -4.26 4.14 25.90
N ILE A 68 -4.51 5.44 25.66
CA ILE A 68 -4.04 6.13 24.44
C ILE A 68 -2.51 6.16 24.40
N ALA A 69 -1.86 6.57 25.50
CA ALA A 69 -0.40 6.67 25.54
C ALA A 69 0.29 5.31 25.29
N ALA A 70 -0.22 4.23 25.87
CA ALA A 70 0.31 2.88 25.64
C ALA A 70 0.08 2.42 24.19
N ALA A 71 -1.11 2.68 23.62
CA ALA A 71 -1.40 2.34 22.24
C ALA A 71 -0.48 3.10 21.25
N GLU A 72 -0.25 4.39 21.48
CA GLU A 72 0.65 5.19 20.63
C GLU A 72 2.11 4.74 20.72
N LEU A 73 2.62 4.49 21.93
CA LEU A 73 4.00 4.04 22.13
C LEU A 73 4.28 2.72 21.40
N ASN A 74 3.34 1.77 21.47
CA ASN A 74 3.46 0.50 20.76
C ASN A 74 3.34 0.64 19.26
N LEU A 75 2.39 1.46 18.78
CA LEU A 75 2.23 1.70 17.35
C LEU A 75 3.51 2.30 16.75
N VAL A 76 4.11 3.29 17.41
CA VAL A 76 5.38 3.91 16.97
C VAL A 76 6.51 2.89 16.93
N HIS A 77 6.63 2.04 17.95
CA HIS A 77 7.66 1.01 17.99
C HIS A 77 7.51 -0.01 16.86
N SER A 78 6.29 -0.48 16.61
CA SER A 78 6.01 -1.41 15.51
C SER A 78 6.20 -0.78 14.13
N MET A 79 5.89 0.51 13.96
CA MET A 79 6.18 1.21 12.70
C MET A 79 7.69 1.28 12.42
N GLN A 80 8.50 1.51 13.45
CA GLN A 80 9.96 1.51 13.30
C GLN A 80 10.52 0.14 12.91
N SER A 81 9.99 -0.94 13.51
CA SER A 81 10.41 -2.31 13.15
C SER A 81 9.95 -2.72 11.74
N MET A 82 8.78 -2.26 11.30
CA MET A 82 8.33 -2.44 9.92
C MET A 82 9.19 -1.66 8.92
N ALA A 83 9.55 -0.42 9.25
CA ALA A 83 10.40 0.40 8.38
C ALA A 83 11.76 -0.27 8.15
N SER A 84 12.42 -0.77 9.20
CA SER A 84 13.69 -1.48 9.06
C SER A 84 13.55 -2.79 8.28
N THR A 85 12.44 -3.52 8.45
CA THR A 85 12.15 -4.74 7.68
C THR A 85 11.88 -4.43 6.21
N ALA A 86 11.18 -3.33 5.91
CA ALA A 86 10.91 -2.88 4.55
C ALA A 86 12.20 -2.43 3.84
N GLU A 87 13.10 -1.73 4.54
CA GLU A 87 14.43 -1.40 4.04
C GLU A 87 15.24 -2.65 3.71
N HIS A 88 15.24 -3.65 4.59
CA HIS A 88 15.92 -4.92 4.34
C HIS A 88 15.32 -5.68 3.14
N SER A 89 14.00 -5.68 3.01
CA SER A 89 13.30 -6.31 1.88
C SER A 89 13.66 -5.63 0.56
N ARG A 90 13.77 -4.30 0.57
CA ARG A 90 14.20 -3.52 -0.59
C ARG A 90 15.64 -3.82 -0.98
N GLN A 91 16.56 -3.87 -0.01
CA GLN A 91 17.96 -4.22 -0.27
C GLN A 91 18.09 -5.64 -0.84
N MET A 92 17.30 -6.60 -0.33
CA MET A 92 17.27 -7.96 -0.88
C MET A 92 16.69 -8.02 -2.29
N ALA A 93 15.66 -7.25 -2.59
CA ALA A 93 15.10 -7.15 -3.94
C ALA A 93 16.12 -6.56 -4.93
N GLU A 94 16.81 -5.48 -4.54
CA GLU A 94 17.88 -4.87 -5.34
C GLU A 94 19.03 -5.86 -5.56
N TRP A 95 19.44 -6.61 -4.52
CA TRP A 95 20.47 -7.64 -4.63
C TRP A 95 20.06 -8.78 -5.58
N SER A 96 18.82 -9.26 -5.50
CA SER A 96 18.28 -10.28 -6.41
C SER A 96 18.27 -9.80 -7.86
N GLN A 97 17.88 -8.54 -8.10
CA GLN A 97 17.86 -7.95 -9.44
C GLN A 97 19.27 -7.81 -10.03
N HIS A 98 20.25 -7.45 -9.19
CA HIS A 98 21.67 -7.44 -9.57
C HIS A 98 22.17 -8.84 -9.91
N GLN A 99 21.82 -9.84 -9.10
CA GLN A 99 22.23 -11.22 -9.33
C GLN A 99 21.66 -11.79 -10.64
N ASP A 100 20.38 -11.57 -10.92
CA ASP A 100 19.74 -11.98 -12.18
C ASP A 100 20.40 -11.30 -13.39
N SER A 101 20.73 -10.00 -13.28
CA SER A 101 21.40 -9.25 -14.34
C SER A 101 22.81 -9.80 -14.61
N ASP A 102 23.56 -10.14 -13.57
CA ASP A 102 24.90 -10.71 -13.67
C ASP A 102 24.88 -12.14 -14.25
N GLU A 103 23.88 -12.95 -13.88
CA GLU A 103 23.67 -14.27 -14.45
C GLU A 103 23.28 -14.19 -15.92
N HIS A 104 22.39 -13.26 -16.27
CA HIS A 104 22.00 -13.03 -17.66
C HIS A 104 23.20 -12.58 -18.52
N ARG A 105 24.06 -11.72 -17.97
CA ARG A 105 25.32 -11.30 -18.61
C ARG A 105 26.28 -12.48 -18.81
N LYS A 106 26.45 -13.36 -17.82
CA LYS A 106 27.27 -14.57 -17.97
C LYS A 106 26.71 -15.52 -19.04
N ASN A 107 25.39 -15.68 -19.10
CA ASN A 107 24.74 -16.49 -20.14
C ASN A 107 24.93 -15.89 -21.54
N LEU A 108 24.86 -14.57 -21.69
CA LEU A 108 25.17 -13.90 -22.96
C LEU A 108 26.63 -14.11 -23.37
N GLN A 109 27.58 -14.05 -22.44
CA GLN A 109 29.00 -14.35 -22.71
C GLN A 109 29.24 -15.79 -23.16
N ARG A 110 28.50 -16.76 -22.59
CA ARG A 110 28.54 -18.17 -23.02
C ARG A 110 27.98 -18.37 -24.42
N MET A 111 26.88 -17.67 -24.75
CA MET A 111 26.30 -17.72 -26.09
C MET A 111 27.20 -17.07 -27.14
N THR A 112 27.86 -15.95 -26.84
CA THR A 112 28.80 -15.32 -27.77
C THR A 112 30.05 -16.17 -27.99
N THR A 113 30.60 -16.80 -26.95
CA THR A 113 31.76 -17.71 -27.11
C THR A 113 31.41 -18.97 -27.91
N GLN A 114 30.22 -19.55 -27.73
CA GLN A 114 29.77 -20.65 -28.59
C GLN A 114 29.57 -20.23 -30.06
N LYS A 115 29.03 -19.03 -30.31
CA LYS A 115 28.91 -18.50 -31.68
C LYS A 115 30.26 -18.23 -32.33
N LEU A 116 31.25 -17.76 -31.58
CA LEU A 116 32.60 -17.49 -32.09
C LEU A 116 33.38 -18.77 -32.43
N LEU A 117 33.11 -19.87 -31.72
CA LEU A 117 33.71 -21.18 -31.98
C LEU A 117 33.10 -21.92 -33.17
N GLY A 118 32.19 -21.30 -33.93
CA GLY A 118 31.84 -21.73 -35.28
C GLY A 118 31.25 -23.14 -35.37
N LEU A 119 30.47 -23.58 -34.37
CA LEU A 119 29.65 -24.78 -34.49
C LEU A 119 28.40 -24.44 -35.35
N PRO A 120 28.33 -24.89 -36.62
CA PRO A 120 27.20 -24.65 -37.49
C PRO A 120 26.12 -25.68 -37.16
N GLY A 121 25.06 -25.30 -36.43
CA GLY A 121 24.04 -26.31 -36.13
C GLY A 121 22.84 -25.96 -35.26
N MET A 122 22.54 -24.69 -34.93
CA MET A 122 21.29 -24.37 -34.23
C MET A 122 20.64 -23.10 -34.79
N MET A 123 20.04 -23.23 -35.97
CA MET A 123 18.95 -22.34 -36.35
C MET A 123 17.71 -22.74 -35.57
N SER A 124 17.26 -21.81 -34.73
CA SER A 124 16.10 -21.89 -33.86
C SER A 124 14.83 -22.14 -34.66
N GLU A 125 14.20 -23.30 -34.47
CA GLU A 125 12.80 -23.56 -34.81
C GLU A 125 11.89 -22.56 -34.07
N GLY A 126 11.36 -21.57 -34.78
CA GLY A 126 10.39 -20.59 -34.28
C GLY A 126 8.96 -21.14 -34.14
N GLY A 127 8.79 -22.42 -33.78
CA GLY A 127 7.52 -23.14 -33.94
C GLY A 127 6.72 -23.51 -32.68
N ILE A 128 7.27 -23.36 -31.46
CA ILE A 128 6.73 -24.03 -30.26
C ILE A 128 6.45 -23.07 -29.09
N SER A 129 5.74 -21.96 -29.29
CA SER A 129 5.33 -21.08 -28.15
C SER A 129 3.83 -20.84 -28.00
N THR A 130 3.01 -21.06 -29.02
CA THR A 130 1.58 -20.72 -28.96
C THR A 130 0.80 -21.53 -27.93
N ARG A 131 1.19 -22.79 -27.66
CA ARG A 131 0.51 -23.62 -26.66
C ARG A 131 0.95 -23.32 -25.22
N SER A 132 2.18 -22.87 -25.01
CA SER A 132 2.68 -22.48 -23.68
C SER A 132 2.14 -21.12 -23.24
N ASP A 133 1.87 -20.21 -24.18
CA ASP A 133 1.38 -18.87 -23.86
C ASP A 133 -0.04 -18.88 -23.32
N ALA A 134 -0.93 -19.73 -23.85
CA ALA A 134 -2.32 -19.84 -23.39
C ALA A 134 -2.43 -20.34 -21.94
N ASP A 135 -1.61 -21.32 -21.56
CA ASP A 135 -1.57 -21.82 -20.18
C ASP A 135 -0.93 -20.80 -19.21
N HIS A 136 0.03 -20.01 -19.70
CA HIS A 136 0.61 -18.93 -18.91
C HIS A 136 -0.40 -17.79 -18.68
N GLU A 137 -1.19 -17.45 -19.70
CA GLU A 137 -2.23 -16.43 -19.60
C GLU A 137 -3.32 -16.81 -18.59
N ARG A 138 -3.80 -18.06 -18.62
CA ARG A 138 -4.75 -18.59 -17.62
C ARG A 138 -4.20 -18.54 -16.19
N ARG A 139 -2.93 -18.87 -15.99
CA ARG A 139 -2.28 -18.80 -14.67
C ARG A 139 -2.20 -17.36 -14.17
N ILE A 140 -1.95 -16.42 -15.07
CA ILE A 140 -1.89 -15.01 -14.74
C ILE A 140 -3.28 -14.47 -14.40
N GLU A 141 -4.32 -14.83 -15.15
CA GLU A 141 -5.72 -14.49 -14.83
C GLU A 141 -6.15 -15.04 -13.47
N ALA A 142 -5.80 -16.29 -13.16
CA ALA A 142 -6.09 -16.90 -11.87
C ALA A 142 -5.41 -16.14 -10.72
N LYS A 143 -4.12 -15.79 -10.87
CA LYS A 143 -3.37 -14.97 -9.89
C LYS A 143 -3.94 -13.56 -9.77
N PHE A 144 -4.45 -12.98 -10.85
CA PHE A 144 -5.10 -11.67 -10.78
C PHE A 144 -6.42 -11.74 -10.03
N ARG A 145 -7.26 -12.74 -10.30
CA ARG A 145 -8.50 -12.97 -9.54
C ARG A 145 -8.19 -13.16 -8.07
N GLU A 146 -7.17 -13.96 -7.76
CA GLU A 146 -6.68 -14.17 -6.39
C GLU A 146 -6.16 -12.86 -5.76
N SER A 147 -5.39 -12.06 -6.49
CA SER A 147 -4.87 -10.79 -6.00
C SER A 147 -5.97 -9.74 -5.75
N VAL A 148 -7.01 -9.71 -6.58
CA VAL A 148 -8.17 -8.83 -6.38
C VAL A 148 -8.97 -9.28 -5.16
N VAL A 149 -9.20 -10.58 -4.98
CA VAL A 149 -9.85 -11.12 -3.77
C VAL A 149 -9.00 -10.86 -2.52
N ASN A 150 -7.68 -11.04 -2.60
CA ASN A 150 -6.75 -10.78 -1.50
C ASN A 150 -6.52 -9.28 -1.24
N SER A 151 -6.94 -8.37 -2.12
CA SER A 151 -6.85 -6.92 -1.88
C SER A 151 -7.86 -6.40 -0.85
N GLY A 152 -8.59 -7.31 -0.18
CA GLY A 152 -9.57 -7.00 0.86
C GLY A 152 -10.97 -6.73 0.32
N VAL A 153 -11.20 -6.82 -1.00
CA VAL A 153 -12.53 -6.60 -1.57
C VAL A 153 -13.42 -7.81 -1.31
N ARG A 154 -14.52 -7.62 -0.58
CA ARG A 154 -15.50 -8.67 -0.34
C ARG A 154 -16.53 -8.69 -1.47
N VAL A 155 -16.45 -9.71 -2.32
CA VAL A 155 -17.40 -9.90 -3.43
C VAL A 155 -18.70 -10.44 -2.87
N VAL A 156 -19.78 -9.67 -3.01
CA VAL A 156 -21.12 -10.11 -2.63
C VAL A 156 -21.82 -10.64 -3.89
N PRO A 157 -22.27 -11.91 -3.92
CA PRO A 157 -22.95 -12.45 -5.09
C PRO A 157 -24.30 -11.75 -5.28
N GLY A 158 -24.52 -11.21 -6.49
CA GLY A 158 -25.78 -10.55 -6.87
C GLY A 158 -25.59 -9.28 -7.69
N HIS A 159 -26.58 -8.96 -8.53
CA HIS A 159 -26.55 -7.81 -9.45
C HIS A 159 -26.87 -6.46 -8.77
N SER A 160 -27.17 -6.46 -7.47
CA SER A 160 -27.45 -5.22 -6.74
C SER A 160 -26.95 -5.29 -5.31
N LEU A 161 -26.15 -4.31 -4.92
CA LEU A 161 -25.66 -4.16 -3.56
C LEU A 161 -26.84 -3.82 -2.62
N GLY A 162 -27.08 -4.66 -1.61
CA GLY A 162 -28.11 -4.40 -0.59
C GLY A 162 -27.93 -3.03 0.09
N PHE A 163 -29.03 -2.44 0.57
CA PHE A 163 -29.03 -1.09 1.16
C PHE A 163 -27.98 -0.90 2.27
N HIS A 164 -27.81 -1.91 3.13
CA HIS A 164 -26.82 -1.89 4.21
C HIS A 164 -25.37 -1.74 3.72
N HIS A 165 -25.01 -2.38 2.59
CA HIS A 165 -23.69 -2.26 2.00
C HIS A 165 -23.48 -0.88 1.35
N LYS A 166 -24.53 -0.32 0.72
CA LYS A 166 -24.47 1.05 0.18
C LYS A 166 -24.25 2.08 1.28
N VAL A 167 -24.96 1.92 2.41
CA VAL A 167 -24.76 2.78 3.59
C VAL A 167 -23.37 2.61 4.15
N ALA A 168 -22.85 1.38 4.27
CA ALA A 168 -21.49 1.12 4.75
C ALA A 168 -20.42 1.77 3.85
N ASN A 169 -20.56 1.63 2.53
CA ASN A 169 -19.67 2.25 1.54
C ASN A 169 -19.76 3.79 1.61
N PHE A 170 -20.97 4.35 1.71
CA PHE A 170 -21.18 5.79 1.86
C PHE A 170 -20.55 6.34 3.15
N TRP A 171 -20.63 5.56 4.24
CA TRP A 171 -20.03 5.90 5.52
C TRP A 171 -18.51 5.92 5.44
N GLN A 172 -17.91 4.97 4.72
CA GLN A 172 -16.47 4.90 4.46
C GLN A 172 -15.97 6.09 3.63
N GLU A 173 -16.73 6.51 2.62
CA GLU A 173 -16.33 7.60 1.72
C GLU A 173 -16.48 8.99 2.37
N ASN A 174 -17.44 9.18 3.27
CA ASN A 174 -17.75 10.49 3.84
C ASN A 174 -18.01 10.47 5.36
N PRO A 175 -17.03 10.08 6.20
CA PRO A 175 -17.23 9.96 7.64
C PRO A 175 -17.64 11.30 8.28
N PHE A 176 -17.08 12.42 7.81
CA PHE A 176 -17.40 13.76 8.32
C PHE A 176 -18.84 14.20 8.02
N LYS A 177 -19.40 13.82 6.85
CA LYS A 177 -20.78 14.19 6.50
C LYS A 177 -21.78 13.44 7.36
N ILE A 178 -21.52 12.16 7.63
CA ILE A 178 -22.37 11.37 8.54
C ILE A 178 -22.23 11.86 9.98
N LEU A 179 -21.00 12.18 10.41
CA LEU A 179 -20.76 12.80 11.72
C LEU A 179 -21.56 14.10 11.87
N ALA A 180 -21.53 14.99 10.87
CA ALA A 180 -22.30 16.22 10.92
C ALA A 180 -23.82 15.95 10.92
N ALA A 181 -24.28 15.03 10.07
CA ALA A 181 -25.69 14.71 9.90
C ALA A 181 -26.33 14.09 11.17
N ILE A 182 -25.59 13.25 11.90
CA ILE A 182 -26.09 12.59 13.12
C ILE A 182 -25.72 13.40 14.37
N GLY A 183 -24.52 13.97 14.42
CA GLY A 183 -23.98 14.68 15.58
C GLY A 183 -24.72 15.98 15.87
N VAL A 184 -25.02 16.78 14.84
CA VAL A 184 -25.69 18.08 15.04
C VAL A 184 -27.10 17.88 15.62
N PRO A 185 -27.97 17.00 15.08
CA PRO A 185 -29.27 16.73 15.70
C PRO A 185 -29.17 16.13 17.09
N THR A 186 -28.18 15.26 17.35
CA THR A 186 -28.00 14.64 18.68
C THR A 186 -27.66 15.69 19.73
N VAL A 187 -26.72 16.60 19.43
CA VAL A 187 -26.36 17.70 20.35
C VAL A 187 -27.53 18.65 20.54
N LEU A 188 -28.27 18.98 19.48
CA LEU A 188 -29.49 19.78 19.55
C LEU A 188 -30.58 19.12 20.41
N TYR A 189 -30.76 17.80 20.28
CA TYR A 189 -31.74 17.04 21.06
C TYR A 189 -31.40 17.04 22.55
N ILE A 190 -30.12 16.84 22.89
CA ILE A 190 -29.62 16.92 24.28
C ILE A 190 -29.82 18.33 24.86
N PHE A 191 -29.61 19.36 24.03
CA PHE A 191 -29.81 20.75 24.44
C PHE A 191 -31.29 21.03 24.75
N LYS A 192 -32.19 20.70 23.81
CA LYS A 192 -33.64 20.93 23.92
C LYS A 192 -34.29 20.14 25.06
N GLY A 193 -33.81 18.93 25.34
CA GLY A 193 -34.32 18.09 26.44
C GLY A 193 -34.11 18.67 27.84
N ARG A 194 -33.22 19.66 28.03
CA ARG A 194 -32.91 20.24 29.35
C ARG A 194 -33.64 21.54 29.70
N ASP A 195 -34.42 22.08 28.76
CA ASP A 195 -35.19 23.30 28.99
C ASP A 195 -36.35 23.09 29.97
N GLY A 196 -36.80 21.84 30.19
CA GLY A 196 -37.91 21.51 31.09
C GLY A 196 -37.65 21.63 32.60
N GLN A 197 -36.41 21.76 33.07
CA GLN A 197 -36.10 21.80 34.52
C GLN A 197 -35.85 23.23 35.03
N GLN A 198 -36.89 24.06 35.16
CA GLN A 198 -36.75 25.51 35.42
C GLN A 198 -36.23 25.92 36.82
N HIS A 199 -36.05 24.99 37.78
CA HIS A 199 -35.63 25.36 39.15
C HIS A 199 -34.09 25.46 39.33
N LEU A 200 -33.25 24.84 38.51
CA LEU A 200 -31.80 24.82 38.75
C LEU A 200 -31.06 25.97 38.04
N GLN A 201 -30.28 26.74 38.82
CA GLN A 201 -29.39 27.83 38.41
C GLN A 201 -28.79 27.63 37.01
N THR A 202 -29.12 28.53 36.09
CA THR A 202 -28.79 28.49 34.65
C THR A 202 -27.29 28.32 34.39
N GLN A 203 -26.44 28.83 35.29
CA GLN A 203 -24.98 28.73 35.20
C GLN A 203 -24.47 27.29 35.36
N MET A 204 -25.06 26.50 36.26
CA MET A 204 -24.67 25.11 36.49
C MET A 204 -25.14 24.18 35.36
N LYS A 205 -26.26 24.52 34.70
CA LYS A 205 -26.74 23.79 33.51
C LYS A 205 -25.78 23.91 32.32
N ILE A 206 -25.29 25.11 32.05
CA ILE A 206 -24.40 25.39 30.90
C ILE A 206 -23.07 24.64 31.04
N MET A 207 -22.54 24.51 32.25
CA MET A 207 -21.32 23.73 32.49
C MET A 207 -21.55 22.24 32.21
N HIS A 208 -22.70 21.70 32.64
CA HIS A 208 -23.05 20.30 32.44
C HIS A 208 -23.39 19.92 31.00
N THR A 209 -24.01 20.81 30.22
CA THR A 209 -24.26 20.54 28.79
C THR A 209 -22.96 20.54 27.99
N ARG A 210 -21.95 21.34 28.37
CA ARG A 210 -20.64 21.30 27.71
C ARG A 210 -19.93 19.96 27.90
N VAL A 211 -19.86 19.45 29.12
CA VAL A 211 -19.18 18.16 29.40
C VAL A 211 -19.92 17.00 28.73
N ILE A 212 -21.27 16.97 28.78
CA ILE A 212 -22.05 15.94 28.08
C ILE A 212 -21.88 16.06 26.56
N GLY A 213 -21.86 17.28 26.03
CA GLY A 213 -21.62 17.52 24.61
C GLY A 213 -20.25 17.01 24.17
N GLN A 214 -19.20 17.31 24.93
CA GLN A 214 -17.84 16.80 24.68
C GLN A 214 -17.80 15.27 24.73
N PHE A 215 -18.41 14.66 25.74
CA PHE A 215 -18.47 13.20 25.86
C PHE A 215 -19.23 12.57 24.69
N ALA A 216 -20.36 13.13 24.28
CA ALA A 216 -21.13 12.66 23.14
C ALA A 216 -20.32 12.74 21.84
N VAL A 217 -19.62 13.85 21.60
CA VAL A 217 -18.76 14.02 20.42
C VAL A 217 -17.59 13.02 20.44
N ILE A 218 -16.92 12.84 21.58
CA ILE A 218 -15.82 11.88 21.71
C ILE A 218 -16.31 10.45 21.48
N SER A 219 -17.42 10.05 22.11
CA SER A 219 -18.00 8.71 21.93
C SER A 219 -18.41 8.45 20.48
N MET A 220 -18.93 9.47 19.79
CA MET A 220 -19.29 9.37 18.39
C MET A 220 -18.06 9.28 17.48
N LEU A 221 -17.01 10.06 17.75
CA LEU A 221 -15.73 9.99 17.03
C LEU A 221 -15.05 8.63 17.20
N LEU A 222 -15.02 8.11 18.42
CA LEU A 222 -14.49 6.76 18.70
C LEU A 222 -15.27 5.69 17.96
N SER A 223 -16.61 5.76 17.98
CA SER A 223 -17.45 4.81 17.25
C SER A 223 -17.20 4.86 15.74
N LEU A 224 -16.98 6.06 15.17
CA LEU A 224 -16.63 6.21 13.77
C LEU A 224 -15.26 5.67 13.44
N MET A 225 -14.27 5.87 14.30
CA MET A 225 -12.94 5.31 14.11
C MET A 225 -12.98 3.78 14.18
N SER A 226 -13.67 3.21 15.16
CA SER A 226 -13.85 1.75 15.25
C SER A 226 -14.62 1.19 14.06
N PHE A 227 -15.65 1.88 13.59
CA PHE A 227 -16.39 1.46 12.39
C PHE A 227 -15.52 1.57 11.13
N LYS A 228 -14.73 2.64 11.01
CA LYS A 228 -13.80 2.84 9.91
C LYS A 228 -12.75 1.72 9.88
N GLU A 229 -12.15 1.38 11.02
CA GLU A 229 -11.18 0.29 11.11
C GLU A 229 -11.82 -1.05 10.75
N TYR A 230 -13.05 -1.33 11.23
CA TYR A 230 -13.81 -2.52 10.84
C TYR A 230 -14.03 -2.60 9.32
N MET A 231 -14.38 -1.48 8.68
CA MET A 231 -14.58 -1.39 7.23
C MET A 231 -13.26 -1.47 6.46
N ASP A 232 -12.17 -0.90 6.98
CA ASP A 232 -10.85 -0.97 6.37
C ASP A 232 -10.29 -2.42 6.43
N ARG A 233 -10.66 -3.20 7.47
CA ARG A 233 -10.35 -4.64 7.58
C ARG A 233 -11.26 -5.54 6.76
N SER A 234 -12.56 -5.27 6.76
CA SER A 234 -13.54 -6.06 5.99
C SER A 234 -13.51 -5.73 4.49
N GLY A 235 -12.89 -4.60 4.16
CA GLY A 235 -12.79 -3.95 2.87
C GLY A 235 -14.13 -3.54 2.27
N LYS A 236 -14.04 -2.90 1.10
CA LYS A 236 -15.21 -2.34 0.42
C LYS A 236 -16.07 -3.48 -0.13
N PHE A 237 -17.38 -3.39 0.09
CA PHE A 237 -18.33 -4.30 -0.56
C PHE A 237 -18.46 -3.90 -2.02
N ILE A 238 -18.01 -4.77 -2.91
CA ILE A 238 -18.05 -4.55 -4.36
C ILE A 238 -18.91 -5.67 -4.96
N THR A 239 -19.75 -5.31 -5.93
CA THR A 239 -20.55 -6.30 -6.66
C THR A 239 -19.66 -7.14 -7.57
N GLU A 240 -20.11 -8.34 -7.92
CA GLU A 240 -19.36 -9.21 -8.85
C GLU A 240 -19.19 -8.54 -10.23
N GLU A 241 -20.17 -7.76 -10.67
CA GLU A 241 -20.12 -6.97 -11.90
C GLU A 241 -19.04 -5.86 -11.85
N ASP A 242 -18.93 -5.14 -10.74
CA ASP A 242 -17.86 -4.14 -10.55
C ASP A 242 -16.47 -4.79 -10.52
N VAL A 243 -16.35 -6.00 -9.98
CA VAL A 243 -15.09 -6.77 -9.99
C VAL A 243 -14.73 -7.16 -11.42
N GLU A 244 -15.68 -7.69 -12.19
CA GLU A 244 -15.48 -8.02 -13.60
C GLU A 244 -15.10 -6.79 -14.43
N ALA A 245 -15.78 -5.66 -14.22
CA ALA A 245 -15.44 -4.40 -14.88
C ALA A 245 -14.02 -3.93 -14.55
N ARG A 246 -13.57 -4.07 -13.29
CA ARG A 246 -12.19 -3.74 -12.90
C ARG A 246 -11.17 -4.70 -13.49
N VAL A 247 -11.46 -5.99 -13.51
CA VAL A 247 -10.60 -7.00 -14.16
C VAL A 247 -10.47 -6.69 -15.65
N ALA A 248 -11.56 -6.34 -16.33
CA ALA A 248 -11.55 -5.95 -17.74
C ALA A 248 -10.70 -4.68 -17.98
N GLN A 249 -10.85 -3.63 -17.16
CA GLN A 249 -10.02 -2.42 -17.24
C GLN A 249 -8.53 -2.72 -17.03
N MET A 250 -8.20 -3.62 -16.10
CA MET A 250 -6.82 -3.98 -15.81
C MET A 250 -6.23 -4.89 -16.90
N GLN A 251 -7.03 -5.75 -17.53
CA GLN A 251 -6.64 -6.50 -18.72
C GLN A 251 -6.35 -5.54 -19.89
N GLN A 252 -7.17 -4.50 -20.08
CA GLN A 252 -6.93 -3.47 -21.08
C GLN A 252 -5.62 -2.71 -20.83
N SER A 253 -5.34 -2.29 -19.59
CA SER A 253 -4.10 -1.59 -19.26
C SER A 253 -2.87 -2.49 -19.43
N ARG A 254 -2.97 -3.78 -19.11
CA ARG A 254 -1.92 -4.76 -19.38
C ARG A 254 -1.67 -4.95 -20.87
N ALA A 255 -2.73 -5.07 -21.67
CA ALA A 255 -2.61 -5.19 -23.13
C ALA A 255 -1.91 -3.97 -23.73
N GLU A 256 -2.25 -2.77 -23.24
CA GLU A 256 -1.59 -1.52 -23.63
C GLU A 256 -0.10 -1.52 -23.26
N LEU A 257 0.25 -1.93 -22.03
CA LEU A 257 1.66 -2.02 -21.60
C LEU A 257 2.46 -3.04 -22.42
N LEU A 258 1.89 -4.19 -22.74
CA LEU A 258 2.53 -5.18 -23.61
C LEU A 258 2.73 -4.64 -25.03
N MET A 259 1.78 -3.86 -25.54
CA MET A 259 1.92 -3.18 -26.83
C MET A 259 3.07 -2.16 -26.80
N ARG A 260 3.20 -1.37 -25.71
CA ARG A 260 4.31 -0.43 -25.52
C ARG A 260 5.66 -1.17 -25.44
N LEU A 261 5.76 -2.25 -24.68
CA LEU A 261 6.98 -3.05 -24.58
C LEU A 261 7.38 -3.69 -25.92
N LYS A 262 6.41 -4.18 -26.70
CA LYS A 262 6.68 -4.70 -28.04
C LYS A 262 7.21 -3.60 -28.95
N LYS A 263 6.60 -2.42 -28.90
CA LYS A 263 7.06 -1.24 -29.66
C LYS A 263 8.49 -0.85 -29.27
N ASP A 264 8.79 -0.76 -27.98
CA ASP A 264 10.14 -0.43 -27.50
C ASP A 264 11.17 -1.49 -27.93
N ARG A 265 10.77 -2.78 -27.96
CA ARG A 265 11.61 -3.87 -28.46
C ARG A 265 11.89 -3.72 -29.95
N GLU A 266 10.88 -3.41 -30.76
CA GLU A 266 11.07 -3.17 -32.20
C GLU A 266 11.96 -1.94 -32.46
N GLU A 267 11.80 -0.87 -31.67
CA GLU A 267 12.65 0.32 -31.76
C GLU A 267 14.10 0.01 -31.39
N THR A 268 14.33 -0.75 -30.33
CA THR A 268 15.69 -1.16 -29.92
C THR A 268 16.34 -2.11 -30.92
N GLU A 269 15.58 -3.02 -31.54
CA GLU A 269 16.05 -3.88 -32.63
C GLU A 269 16.43 -3.06 -33.88
N LYS A 270 15.60 -2.07 -34.28
CA LYS A 270 15.94 -1.15 -35.38
C LYS A 270 17.20 -0.34 -35.10
N VAL A 271 17.38 0.14 -33.86
CA VAL A 271 18.60 0.86 -33.46
C VAL A 271 19.82 -0.07 -33.51
N ALA A 272 19.68 -1.33 -33.07
CA ALA A 272 20.76 -2.32 -33.16
C ALA A 272 21.12 -2.64 -34.61
N GLU A 273 20.13 -2.76 -35.51
CA GLU A 273 20.36 -2.96 -36.94
C GLU A 273 21.05 -1.76 -37.59
N MET A 274 20.63 -0.53 -37.27
CA MET A 274 21.31 0.68 -37.76
C MET A 274 22.77 0.73 -37.31
N ARG A 275 23.05 0.35 -36.05
CA ARG A 275 24.42 0.25 -35.54
C ARG A 275 25.24 -0.82 -36.27
N ARG A 276 24.65 -1.97 -36.59
CA ARG A 276 25.33 -3.02 -37.38
C ARG A 276 25.66 -2.53 -38.77
N LYS A 277 24.71 -1.90 -39.47
CA LYS A 277 24.93 -1.33 -40.81
C LYS A 277 26.01 -0.24 -40.81
N ALA A 278 25.99 0.66 -39.82
CA ALA A 278 27.03 1.68 -39.68
C ALA A 278 28.42 1.06 -39.46
N HIS A 279 28.51 0.02 -38.63
CA HIS A 279 29.77 -0.70 -38.41
C HIS A 279 30.25 -1.43 -39.66
N GLU A 280 29.35 -2.02 -40.46
CA GLU A 280 29.71 -2.65 -41.74
C GLU A 280 30.24 -1.61 -42.74
N THR A 281 29.61 -0.45 -42.87
CA THR A 281 30.09 0.63 -43.74
C THR A 281 31.45 1.17 -43.31
N ASP A 282 31.70 1.28 -42.00
CA ASP A 282 33.00 1.72 -41.47
C ASP A 282 34.10 0.69 -41.77
N LEU A 283 33.79 -0.62 -41.69
CA LEU A 283 34.72 -1.67 -42.06
C LEU A 283 35.05 -1.66 -43.56
N GLU A 284 34.04 -1.49 -44.42
CA GLU A 284 34.24 -1.40 -45.87
C GLU A 284 35.13 -0.19 -46.24
N HIS A 285 34.87 0.97 -45.65
CA HIS A 285 35.72 2.16 -45.84
C HIS A 285 37.13 1.97 -45.29
N GLY A 286 37.30 1.29 -44.15
CA GLY A 286 38.62 0.94 -43.61
C GLY A 286 39.42 0.08 -44.58
N VAL A 287 38.81 -0.99 -45.11
CA VAL A 287 39.45 -1.90 -46.08
C VAL A 287 39.81 -1.19 -47.38
N GLU A 288 38.93 -0.33 -47.91
CA GLU A 288 39.21 0.45 -49.13
C GLU A 288 40.37 1.42 -48.93
N THR A 289 40.43 2.07 -47.75
CA THR A 289 41.52 3.00 -47.41
C THR A 289 42.86 2.27 -47.28
N ASP A 290 42.87 1.10 -46.65
CA ASP A 290 44.06 0.25 -46.52
C ASP A 290 44.56 -0.28 -47.87
N LEU A 291 43.64 -0.65 -48.77
CA LEU A 291 43.97 -1.05 -50.14
C LEU A 291 44.63 0.11 -50.91
N LYS A 292 44.04 1.31 -50.89
CA LYS A 292 44.61 2.51 -51.52
C LYS A 292 45.98 2.87 -50.95
N LEU A 293 46.15 2.76 -49.63
CA LEU A 293 47.44 3.00 -48.97
C LEU A 293 48.50 1.98 -49.42
N ASN A 294 48.13 0.71 -49.55
CA ASN A 294 49.03 -0.35 -50.03
C ASN A 294 49.42 -0.17 -51.51
N GLU A 295 48.47 0.24 -52.38
CA GLU A 295 48.78 0.58 -53.77
C GLU A 295 49.71 1.78 -53.89
N ALA A 296 49.45 2.86 -53.14
CA ALA A 296 50.31 4.03 -53.11
C ALA A 296 51.75 3.70 -52.65
N LYS A 297 51.89 2.85 -51.61
CA LYS A 297 53.19 2.34 -51.17
C LYS A 297 53.88 1.49 -52.24
N LYS A 298 53.14 0.66 -52.98
CA LYS A 298 53.67 -0.17 -54.08
C LYS A 298 54.17 0.71 -55.24
N LEU A 299 53.41 1.75 -55.62
CA LEU A 299 53.81 2.71 -56.65
C LEU A 299 55.09 3.47 -56.27
N ARG A 300 55.23 3.91 -55.01
CA ARG A 300 56.48 4.53 -54.51
C ARG A 300 57.67 3.59 -54.63
N ARG A 301 57.53 2.33 -54.23
CA ARG A 301 58.60 1.31 -54.36
C ARG A 301 58.98 1.04 -55.82
N MET A 302 58.05 1.13 -56.76
CA MET A 302 58.37 1.01 -58.19
C MET A 302 59.13 2.23 -58.71
N HIS A 303 58.75 3.44 -58.29
CA HIS A 303 59.50 4.66 -58.65
C HIS A 303 60.94 4.65 -58.12
N GLU A 304 61.16 4.23 -56.87
CA GLU A 304 62.52 4.10 -56.30
C GLU A 304 63.40 3.11 -57.08
N LYS A 305 62.82 2.02 -57.59
CA LYS A 305 63.55 1.03 -58.39
C LYS A 305 63.93 1.51 -59.79
N ILE A 306 63.27 2.53 -60.33
CA ILE A 306 63.58 3.08 -61.67
C ILE A 306 64.72 4.11 -61.62
N GLN A 307 64.99 4.71 -60.45
CA GLN A 307 66.04 5.71 -60.28
C GLN A 307 67.41 5.15 -59.89
N LEU A 308 67.51 3.85 -59.61
CA LEU A 308 68.75 3.13 -59.35
C LEU A 308 69.20 2.37 -60.60
#